data_AF-A0A952EXL3-F1
#
_entry.id   AF-A0A952EXL3-F1
#
_cell.length_a   1.000
_cell.length_b   1.000
_cell.length_c   1.000
_cell.angle_alpha   90.00
_cell.angle_beta   90.00
_cell.angle_gamma   90.00
#
_symmetry.space_group_name_H-M   'P 1'
#
loop_
_entity.id
_entity.type
_entity.pdbx_description
1 polymer ?
#
loop_
_entity_poly.entity_id
_entity_poly.type
_entity_poly.pdbx_seq_one_letter_code
_entity_poly.pdbx_strand_id
1 'polypeptide(L)'
;MLDYIRDAAEIYRQSFATIRAEADLTRFPDDVARVVVRLIHTCGQVDVAEHIAFSDDVVAKTHAALAAGAPVLCDSSMVSAGITKSRLPADNEVVSLVADTRAAALASRTGTTRSAAAVDLWADRLGGAVLAIGNAPTALFRLLELVDEGAPTPAAVLGGPVGFVGSAQSKQELIDRPRGMAYLVVQGRPGAIDDFYRESADRIAAHLDAGRNVALLAEGDPLFYSSYMHMHTRLTERFDAVIVPGV
;
A
#
# COMPACT_ATOMS: atom_id res chain seq x y z
N MET A 1 19.73 -32.99 -4.32
CA MET A 1 19.68 -31.82 -3.42
C MET A 1 19.51 -30.60 -4.31
N LEU A 2 18.55 -29.72 -4.03
CA LEU A 2 18.33 -28.52 -4.83
C LEU A 2 19.52 -27.56 -4.67
N ASP A 3 19.96 -26.96 -5.78
CA ASP A 3 21.06 -25.98 -5.82
C ASP A 3 20.49 -24.56 -5.68
N TYR A 4 20.81 -23.90 -4.56
CA TYR A 4 20.37 -22.54 -4.26
C TYR A 4 21.27 -21.88 -3.20
N ILE A 5 21.36 -20.55 -3.24
CA ILE A 5 22.12 -19.76 -2.26
C ILE A 5 21.42 -19.86 -0.90
N ARG A 6 22.18 -20.17 0.16
CA ARG A 6 21.67 -20.29 1.54
C ARG A 6 22.12 -19.15 2.45
N ASP A 7 23.06 -18.32 1.99
CA ASP A 7 23.52 -17.15 2.73
C ASP A 7 22.57 -15.97 2.49
N ALA A 8 21.86 -15.57 3.55
CA ALA A 8 20.91 -14.46 3.49
C ALA A 8 21.58 -13.11 3.13
N ALA A 9 22.80 -12.85 3.61
CA ALA A 9 23.50 -11.60 3.31
C ALA A 9 23.87 -11.53 1.82
N GLU A 10 24.29 -12.67 1.27
CA GLU A 10 24.59 -12.79 -0.15
C GLU A 10 23.34 -12.62 -1.03
N ILE A 11 22.20 -13.23 -0.63
CA ILE A 11 20.91 -13.02 -1.31
C ILE A 11 20.54 -11.53 -1.34
N TYR A 12 20.66 -10.83 -0.20
CA TYR A 12 20.38 -9.39 -0.14
C TYR A 12 21.32 -8.58 -1.04
N ARG A 13 22.61 -8.89 -1.02
CA ARG A 13 23.62 -8.21 -1.83
C ARG A 13 23.34 -8.37 -3.31
N GLN A 14 23.09 -9.60 -3.76
CA GLN A 14 22.77 -9.89 -5.17
C GLN A 14 21.45 -9.22 -5.57
N SER A 15 20.40 -9.36 -4.77
CA SER A 15 19.09 -8.75 -5.07
C SER A 15 19.18 -7.23 -5.25
N PHE A 16 19.88 -6.52 -4.36
CA PHE A 16 20.04 -5.07 -4.48
C PHE A 16 20.95 -4.66 -5.65
N ALA A 17 21.91 -5.49 -6.03
CA ALA A 17 22.72 -5.23 -7.22
C ALA A 17 21.87 -5.38 -8.49
N THR A 18 21.07 -6.44 -8.59
CA THR A 18 20.12 -6.65 -9.70
C THR A 18 19.13 -5.49 -9.84
N ILE A 19 18.49 -5.08 -8.74
CA ILE A 19 17.53 -3.96 -8.76
C ILE A 19 18.17 -2.67 -9.28
N ARG A 20 19.39 -2.34 -8.86
CA ARG A 20 20.09 -1.13 -9.32
C ARG A 20 20.51 -1.21 -10.79
N ALA A 21 20.67 -2.41 -11.33
CA ALA A 21 21.00 -2.60 -12.74
C ALA A 21 19.76 -2.52 -13.64
N GLU A 22 18.57 -2.86 -13.12
CA GLU A 22 17.33 -2.96 -13.90
C GLU A 22 16.38 -1.77 -13.75
N ALA A 23 16.34 -1.12 -12.58
CA ALA A 23 15.43 -0.02 -12.33
C ALA A 23 16.01 1.33 -12.79
N ASP A 24 15.18 2.15 -13.45
CA ASP A 24 15.53 3.54 -13.70
C ASP A 24 15.39 4.36 -12.40
N LEU A 25 16.53 4.74 -11.84
CA LEU A 25 16.62 5.52 -10.61
C LEU A 25 17.07 6.96 -10.84
N THR A 26 17.26 7.37 -12.11
CA THR A 26 17.92 8.65 -12.47
C THR A 26 17.21 9.88 -11.94
N ARG A 27 15.89 9.81 -11.75
CA ARG A 27 15.06 10.91 -11.22
C ARG A 27 15.10 11.05 -9.70
N PHE A 28 15.69 10.10 -8.97
CA PHE A 28 15.70 10.13 -7.52
C PHE A 28 17.01 10.68 -6.97
N PRO A 29 16.96 11.59 -5.99
CA PRO A 29 18.11 11.88 -5.14
C PRO A 29 18.64 10.60 -4.47
N ASP A 30 19.94 10.55 -4.15
CA ASP A 30 20.61 9.35 -3.64
C ASP A 30 19.94 8.73 -2.40
N ASP A 31 19.39 9.56 -1.53
CA ASP A 31 18.72 9.15 -0.31
C ASP A 31 17.33 8.55 -0.59
N VAL A 32 16.55 9.17 -1.47
CA VAL A 32 15.28 8.65 -1.98
C VAL A 32 15.50 7.34 -2.75
N ALA A 33 16.52 7.28 -3.62
CA ALA A 33 16.86 6.10 -4.41
C ALA A 33 17.08 4.85 -3.53
N ARG A 34 17.69 5.01 -2.34
CA ARG A 34 17.84 3.90 -1.36
C ARG A 34 16.50 3.37 -0.87
N VAL A 35 15.54 4.26 -0.63
CA VAL A 35 14.16 3.89 -0.25
C VAL A 35 13.47 3.16 -1.40
N VAL A 36 13.59 3.66 -2.62
CA VAL A 36 13.00 3.05 -3.82
C VAL A 36 13.55 1.65 -4.08
N VAL A 37 14.86 1.43 -3.96
CA VAL A 37 15.47 0.09 -4.09
C VAL A 37 14.90 -0.88 -3.06
N ARG A 38 14.70 -0.43 -1.81
CA ARG A 38 14.09 -1.27 -0.77
C ARG A 38 12.63 -1.59 -1.09
N LEU A 39 11.89 -0.63 -1.64
CA LEU A 39 10.50 -0.80 -2.06
C LEU A 39 10.39 -1.83 -3.20
N ILE A 40 11.20 -1.69 -4.25
CA ILE A 40 11.29 -2.66 -5.35
C ILE A 40 11.62 -4.06 -4.82
N HIS A 41 12.59 -4.17 -3.91
CA HIS A 41 12.96 -5.47 -3.32
C HIS A 41 11.77 -6.13 -2.60
N THR A 42 10.92 -5.33 -1.96
CA THR A 42 9.75 -5.85 -1.22
C THR A 42 8.61 -6.29 -2.14
N CYS A 43 8.36 -5.59 -3.26
CA CYS A 43 7.27 -5.96 -4.18
C CYS A 43 7.71 -6.83 -5.37
N GLY A 44 9.01 -6.91 -5.66
CA GLY A 44 9.55 -7.65 -6.81
C GLY A 44 9.28 -6.98 -8.17
N GLN A 45 8.95 -5.69 -8.19
CA GLN A 45 8.54 -4.95 -9.39
C GLN A 45 9.44 -3.73 -9.62
N VAL A 46 10.31 -3.76 -10.63
CA VAL A 46 11.24 -2.66 -10.93
C VAL A 46 10.53 -1.40 -11.46
N ASP A 47 9.43 -1.59 -12.18
CA ASP A 47 8.61 -0.54 -12.79
C ASP A 47 7.82 0.29 -11.76
N VAL A 48 7.72 -0.17 -10.50
CA VAL A 48 7.14 0.64 -9.42
C VAL A 48 7.86 1.98 -9.24
N ALA A 49 9.14 2.05 -9.62
CA ALA A 49 9.93 3.28 -9.62
C ALA A 49 9.30 4.38 -10.48
N GLU A 50 8.53 4.06 -11.52
CA GLU A 50 7.84 5.05 -12.36
C GLU A 50 6.65 5.72 -11.63
N HIS A 51 6.13 5.07 -10.58
CA HIS A 51 4.89 5.45 -9.91
C HIS A 51 5.09 6.09 -8.54
N ILE A 52 6.32 6.50 -8.21
CA ILE A 52 6.65 7.11 -6.92
C ILE A 52 6.55 8.64 -7.00
N ALA A 53 5.71 9.23 -6.16
CA ALA A 53 5.72 10.65 -5.91
C ALA A 53 6.35 10.92 -4.54
N PHE A 54 7.21 11.94 -4.45
CA PHE A 54 7.89 12.29 -3.22
C PHE A 54 8.11 13.80 -3.09
N SER A 55 8.34 14.29 -1.87
CA SER A 55 8.91 15.61 -1.61
C SER A 55 10.43 15.52 -1.46
N ASP A 56 11.16 16.53 -1.94
CA ASP A 56 12.64 16.54 -1.95
C ASP A 56 13.26 16.34 -0.55
N ASP A 57 12.55 16.78 0.50
CA ASP A 57 12.98 16.73 1.89
C ASP A 57 12.47 15.51 2.67
N VAL A 58 11.76 14.57 2.01
CA VAL A 58 11.05 13.48 2.72
C VAL A 58 11.97 12.62 3.55
N VAL A 59 13.14 12.25 3.03
CA VAL A 59 14.08 11.39 3.76
C VAL A 59 14.66 12.15 4.94
N ALA A 60 15.13 13.39 4.73
CA ALA A 60 15.69 14.23 5.78
C ALA A 60 14.69 14.50 6.92
N LYS A 61 13.45 14.93 6.59
CA LYS A 61 12.40 15.21 7.58
C LYS A 61 11.98 13.95 8.34
N THR A 62 11.77 12.84 7.63
CA THR A 62 11.39 11.57 8.26
C THR A 62 12.48 11.08 9.22
N HIS A 63 13.74 11.10 8.78
CA HIS A 63 14.87 10.70 9.64
C HIS A 63 15.02 11.59 10.87
N ALA A 64 14.89 12.91 10.70
CA ALA A 64 14.97 13.86 11.82
C ALA A 64 13.85 13.61 12.84
N ALA A 65 12.61 13.41 12.39
CA ALA A 65 11.48 13.11 13.25
C ALA A 65 11.68 11.80 14.03
N LEU A 66 12.08 10.73 13.35
CA LEU A 66 12.34 9.44 14.00
C LEU A 66 13.51 9.53 14.98
N ALA A 67 14.61 10.21 14.64
CA ALA A 67 15.73 10.42 15.54
C ALA A 67 15.34 11.23 16.80
N ALA A 68 14.36 12.13 16.69
CA ALA A 68 13.79 12.88 17.80
C ALA A 68 12.76 12.07 18.63
N GLY A 69 12.51 10.80 18.29
CA GLY A 69 11.58 9.93 19.03
C GLY A 69 10.12 10.00 18.55
N ALA A 70 9.85 10.59 17.38
CA ALA A 70 8.49 10.65 16.84
C ALA A 70 7.86 9.25 16.68
N PRO A 71 6.56 9.07 16.98
CA PRO A 71 5.89 7.80 16.76
C PRO A 71 5.66 7.55 15.26
N VAL A 72 5.58 6.26 14.91
CA VAL A 72 5.09 5.80 13.60
C VAL A 72 3.63 5.37 13.75
N LEU A 73 2.72 6.09 13.10
CA LEU A 73 1.28 5.84 13.15
C LEU A 73 0.84 5.12 11.87
N CYS A 74 0.34 3.89 12.01
CA CYS A 74 0.07 2.97 10.91
C CYS A 74 -1.43 2.70 10.74
N ASP A 75 -1.94 2.92 9.53
CA ASP A 75 -3.36 2.76 9.18
C ASP A 75 -3.92 1.32 9.34
N SER A 76 -3.02 0.33 9.35
CA SER A 76 -3.34 -1.09 9.44
C SER A 76 -2.35 -1.88 10.31
N SER A 77 -2.82 -2.99 10.86
CA SER A 77 -1.99 -3.88 11.68
C SER A 77 -0.87 -4.56 10.88
N MET A 78 -1.07 -4.75 9.57
CA MET A 78 -0.03 -5.33 8.70
C MET A 78 1.15 -4.39 8.53
N VAL A 79 0.88 -3.09 8.31
CA VAL A 79 1.93 -2.07 8.18
C VAL A 79 2.72 -1.97 9.48
N SER A 80 2.06 -1.91 10.64
CA SER A 80 2.77 -1.83 11.92
C SER A 80 3.60 -3.09 12.22
N ALA A 81 3.09 -4.29 11.88
CA ALA A 81 3.80 -5.55 12.06
C ALA A 81 5.01 -5.70 11.12
N GLY A 82 4.96 -5.10 9.93
CA GLY A 82 6.06 -5.14 8.96
C GLY A 82 7.27 -4.27 9.32
N ILE A 83 7.12 -3.33 10.26
CA ILE A 83 8.20 -2.44 10.69
C ILE A 83 9.17 -3.18 11.62
N THR A 84 10.42 -3.31 11.20
CA THR A 84 11.50 -3.90 12.00
C THR A 84 11.94 -2.93 13.10
N LYS A 85 11.38 -3.08 14.31
CA LYS A 85 11.62 -2.16 15.44
C LYS A 85 13.11 -1.97 15.79
N SER A 86 13.93 -3.00 15.65
CA SER A 86 15.39 -2.93 15.92
C SER A 86 16.16 -2.01 14.96
N ARG A 87 15.54 -1.51 13.89
CA ARG A 87 16.13 -0.56 12.95
C ARG A 87 15.69 0.89 13.19
N LEU A 88 14.81 1.13 14.16
CA LEU A 88 14.38 2.48 14.52
C LEU A 88 15.52 3.20 15.27
N PRO A 89 15.75 4.49 15.01
CA PRO A 89 16.90 5.22 15.56
C PRO A 89 16.74 5.59 17.04
N ALA A 90 15.53 5.53 17.58
CA ALA A 90 15.21 5.76 18.98
C ALA A 90 14.17 4.71 19.45
N ASP A 91 13.65 4.86 20.67
CA ASP A 91 12.52 4.07 21.18
C ASP A 91 11.19 4.55 20.57
N ASN A 92 11.13 4.59 19.23
CA ASN A 92 9.99 5.06 18.47
C ASN A 92 8.82 4.07 18.64
N GLU A 93 7.67 4.57 19.11
CA GLU A 93 6.46 3.76 19.16
C GLU A 93 5.96 3.47 17.74
N VAL A 94 5.52 2.22 17.48
CA VAL A 94 4.86 1.83 16.23
C VAL A 94 3.44 1.42 16.56
N VAL A 95 2.45 2.21 16.13
CA VAL A 95 1.07 2.11 16.60
C VAL A 95 0.12 1.88 15.44
N SER A 96 -0.78 0.90 15.59
CA SER A 96 -1.97 0.81 14.76
C SER A 96 -3.20 0.66 15.66
N LEU A 97 -4.23 1.48 15.43
CA LEU A 97 -5.48 1.46 16.20
C LEU A 97 -6.67 0.91 15.40
N VAL A 98 -6.44 0.36 14.20
CA VAL A 98 -7.52 -0.19 13.37
C VAL A 98 -8.28 -1.34 14.05
N ALA A 99 -7.61 -2.08 14.94
CA ALA A 99 -8.16 -3.16 15.73
C ALA A 99 -8.59 -2.72 17.16
N ASP A 100 -8.38 -1.45 17.52
CA ASP A 100 -8.82 -0.91 18.82
C ASP A 100 -10.35 -0.88 18.86
N THR A 101 -10.93 -1.34 19.98
CA THR A 101 -12.38 -1.38 20.16
C THR A 101 -13.01 0.01 20.11
N ARG A 102 -12.27 1.06 20.49
CA ARG A 102 -12.69 2.46 20.38
C ARG A 102 -12.81 2.90 18.92
N ALA A 103 -11.90 2.46 18.04
CA ALA A 103 -11.96 2.78 16.61
C ALA A 103 -13.17 2.10 15.96
N ALA A 104 -13.45 0.83 16.32
CA ALA A 104 -14.65 0.13 15.89
C ALA A 104 -15.93 0.80 16.36
N ALA A 105 -15.99 1.21 17.63
CA ALA A 105 -17.15 1.91 18.18
C ALA A 105 -17.36 3.28 17.53
N LEU A 106 -16.28 4.06 17.31
CA LEU A 106 -16.35 5.37 16.67
C LEU A 106 -16.79 5.25 15.21
N ALA A 107 -16.23 4.30 14.46
CA ALA A 107 -16.60 4.01 13.07
C ALA A 107 -18.11 3.71 12.94
N SER A 108 -18.64 2.87 13.83
CA SER A 108 -20.07 2.53 13.87
C SER A 108 -20.95 3.76 14.19
N ARG A 109 -20.56 4.58 15.17
CA ARG A 109 -21.35 5.77 15.56
C ARG A 109 -21.38 6.87 14.51
N THR A 110 -20.31 7.01 13.72
CA THR A 110 -20.12 8.15 12.79
C THR A 110 -20.30 7.76 11.32
N GLY A 111 -20.54 6.49 11.02
CA GLY A 111 -20.73 6.01 9.64
C GLY A 111 -19.45 6.06 8.81
N THR A 112 -18.28 5.87 9.43
CA THR A 112 -16.98 5.85 8.74
C THR A 112 -16.29 4.48 8.86
N THR A 113 -15.12 4.34 8.22
CA THR A 113 -14.30 3.12 8.30
C THR A 113 -13.49 3.07 9.60
N ARG A 114 -13.12 1.87 10.05
CA ARG A 114 -12.24 1.70 11.23
C ARG A 114 -10.90 2.39 11.07
N SER A 115 -10.30 2.39 9.88
CA SER A 115 -9.01 3.05 9.64
C SER A 115 -9.13 4.58 9.70
N ALA A 116 -10.21 5.17 9.20
CA ALA A 116 -10.47 6.61 9.37
C ALA A 116 -10.74 6.96 10.85
N ALA A 117 -11.58 6.19 11.53
CA ALA A 117 -11.84 6.38 12.97
C ALA A 117 -10.57 6.21 13.83
N ALA A 118 -9.64 5.32 13.44
CA ALA A 118 -8.35 5.18 14.10
C ALA A 118 -7.49 6.46 13.97
N VAL A 119 -7.60 7.18 12.85
CA VAL A 119 -6.93 8.47 12.64
C VAL A 119 -7.47 9.54 13.59
N ASP A 120 -8.79 9.58 13.83
CA ASP A 120 -9.37 10.47 14.84
C ASP A 120 -8.80 10.20 16.24
N LEU A 121 -8.57 8.93 16.60
CA LEU A 121 -7.97 8.57 17.88
C LEU A 121 -6.49 8.97 18.01
N TRP A 122 -5.83 9.31 16.90
CA TRP A 122 -4.46 9.82 16.88
C TRP A 122 -4.38 11.34 16.81
N ALA A 123 -5.49 12.08 16.73
CA ALA A 123 -5.48 13.52 16.43
C ALA A 123 -4.46 14.30 17.30
N ASP A 124 -4.42 14.04 18.61
CA ASP A 124 -3.50 14.71 19.55
C ASP A 124 -2.03 14.27 19.41
N ARG A 125 -1.77 13.21 18.65
CA ARG A 125 -0.44 12.61 18.43
C ARG A 125 0.13 12.90 17.03
N LEU A 126 -0.59 13.61 16.17
CA LEU A 126 -0.19 13.83 14.78
C LEU A 126 1.03 14.73 14.64
N GLY A 127 1.21 15.71 15.54
CA GLY A 127 2.26 16.71 15.45
C GLY A 127 3.66 16.09 15.40
N GLY A 128 4.34 16.25 14.26
CA GLY A 128 5.68 15.70 14.03
C GLY A 128 5.75 14.17 13.89
N ALA A 129 4.62 13.45 13.92
CA ALA A 129 4.59 12.01 13.72
C ALA A 129 4.97 11.61 12.29
N VAL A 130 5.38 10.35 12.11
CA VAL A 130 5.55 9.73 10.80
C VAL A 130 4.36 8.82 10.54
N LEU A 131 3.61 9.11 9.48
CA LEU A 131 2.41 8.35 9.12
C LEU A 131 2.82 7.28 8.11
N ALA A 132 2.39 6.05 8.33
CA ALA A 132 2.56 4.94 7.40
C ALA A 132 1.17 4.46 6.94
N ILE A 133 0.72 4.94 5.78
CA ILE A 133 -0.61 4.65 5.24
C ILE A 133 -0.47 3.68 4.06
N GLY A 134 -0.56 2.38 4.34
CA GLY A 134 -0.30 1.33 3.36
C GLY A 134 -1.53 0.65 2.78
N ASN A 135 -2.72 0.84 3.36
CA ASN A 135 -3.90 0.03 3.05
C ASN A 135 -5.18 0.84 2.79
N ALA A 136 -5.51 1.82 3.63
CA ALA A 136 -6.83 2.44 3.67
C ALA A 136 -6.83 3.86 3.09
N PRO A 137 -7.44 4.11 1.91
CA PRO A 137 -7.59 5.46 1.36
C PRO A 137 -8.36 6.40 2.29
N THR A 138 -9.33 5.86 3.01
CA THR A 138 -10.14 6.61 3.99
C THR A 138 -9.33 7.11 5.18
N ALA A 139 -8.24 6.42 5.57
CA ALA A 139 -7.33 6.92 6.60
C ALA A 139 -6.55 8.14 6.09
N LEU A 140 -6.09 8.11 4.83
CA LEU A 140 -5.41 9.25 4.22
C LEU A 140 -6.36 10.44 4.07
N PHE A 141 -7.57 10.25 3.56
CA PHE A 141 -8.56 11.33 3.50
C PHE A 141 -8.82 11.94 4.88
N ARG A 142 -9.07 11.10 5.90
CA ARG A 142 -9.35 11.61 7.24
C ARG A 142 -8.17 12.37 7.84
N LEU A 143 -6.94 11.92 7.59
CA LEU A 143 -5.73 12.64 7.99
C LEU A 143 -5.69 14.05 7.38
N LEU A 144 -5.97 14.15 6.08
CA LEU A 144 -5.96 15.44 5.36
C LEU A 144 -7.04 16.39 5.88
N GLU A 145 -8.24 15.87 6.15
CA GLU A 145 -9.34 16.61 6.80
C GLU A 145 -8.93 17.14 8.17
N LEU A 146 -8.35 16.29 9.04
CA LEU A 146 -7.92 16.71 10.38
C LEU A 146 -6.89 17.85 10.33
N VAL A 147 -5.94 17.78 9.40
CA VAL A 147 -4.95 18.85 9.24
C VAL A 147 -5.61 20.14 8.73
N ASP A 148 -6.57 20.04 7.82
CA ASP A 148 -7.37 21.19 7.35
C ASP A 148 -8.26 21.78 8.49
N GLU A 149 -8.72 20.93 9.42
CA GLU A 149 -9.45 21.30 10.64
C GLU A 149 -8.53 21.92 11.73
N GLY A 150 -7.22 21.96 11.52
CA GLY A 150 -6.24 22.58 12.41
C GLY A 150 -5.50 21.61 13.34
N ALA A 151 -5.58 20.30 13.11
CA ALA A 151 -4.77 19.34 13.84
C ALA A 151 -3.26 19.59 13.57
N PRO A 152 -2.38 19.29 14.55
CA PRO A 152 -0.94 19.45 14.36
C PRO A 152 -0.41 18.64 13.18
N THR A 153 0.44 19.27 12.36
CA THR A 153 0.95 18.67 11.13
C THR A 153 1.96 17.54 11.40
N PRO A 154 1.79 16.36 10.79
CA PRO A 154 2.81 15.32 10.78
C PRO A 154 4.10 15.73 10.08
N ALA A 155 5.21 15.06 10.42
CA ALA A 155 6.48 15.28 9.75
C ALA A 155 6.44 14.72 8.31
N ALA A 156 5.89 13.52 8.14
CA ALA A 156 5.81 12.86 6.84
C ALA A 156 4.65 11.86 6.74
N VAL A 157 4.17 11.64 5.51
CA VAL A 157 3.25 10.56 5.14
C VAL A 157 3.95 9.63 4.15
N LEU A 158 4.09 8.37 4.55
CA LEU A 158 4.78 7.33 3.78
C LEU A 158 3.81 6.23 3.40
N GLY A 159 4.00 5.71 2.18
CA GLY A 159 3.15 4.66 1.65
C GLY A 159 1.91 5.23 0.98
N GLY A 160 1.46 4.51 -0.04
CA GLY A 160 0.21 4.81 -0.73
C GLY A 160 -0.79 3.71 -0.41
N PRO A 161 -2.00 4.02 0.10
CA PRO A 161 -3.00 3.01 0.30
C PRO A 161 -3.31 2.31 -1.03
N VAL A 162 -3.38 0.99 -1.02
CA VAL A 162 -3.78 0.21 -2.18
C VAL A 162 -5.30 0.16 -2.32
N GLY A 163 -5.80 -0.04 -3.54
CA GLY A 163 -7.23 -0.21 -3.77
C GLY A 163 -7.74 0.50 -5.02
N PHE A 164 -8.94 0.13 -5.44
CA PHE A 164 -9.56 0.62 -6.67
C PHE A 164 -10.45 1.84 -6.45
N VAL A 165 -10.94 2.03 -5.23
CA VAL A 165 -11.84 3.13 -4.87
C VAL A 165 -11.12 4.07 -3.90
N GLY A 166 -11.00 5.35 -4.25
CA GLY A 166 -10.43 6.39 -3.38
C GLY A 166 -8.91 6.38 -3.24
N SER A 167 -8.21 5.29 -3.56
CA SER A 167 -6.74 5.21 -3.45
C SER A 167 -6.05 6.28 -4.29
N ALA A 168 -6.29 6.32 -5.60
CA ALA A 168 -5.67 7.30 -6.49
C ALA A 168 -5.99 8.74 -6.06
N GLN A 169 -7.26 9.00 -5.75
CA GLN A 169 -7.75 10.33 -5.34
C GLN A 169 -7.10 10.80 -4.03
N SER A 170 -7.05 9.96 -3.00
CA SER A 170 -6.45 10.31 -1.70
C SER A 170 -4.96 10.64 -1.82
N LYS A 171 -4.22 9.88 -2.65
CA LYS A 171 -2.80 10.10 -2.89
C LYS A 171 -2.57 11.37 -3.71
N GLN A 172 -3.40 11.61 -4.72
CA GLN A 172 -3.32 12.82 -5.53
C GLN A 172 -3.59 14.08 -4.69
N GLU A 173 -4.57 14.05 -3.80
CA GLU A 173 -4.87 15.17 -2.90
C GLU A 173 -3.68 15.47 -1.95
N LEU A 174 -2.98 14.44 -1.44
CA LEU A 174 -1.76 14.63 -0.65
C LEU A 174 -0.64 15.28 -1.50
N ILE A 175 -0.49 14.85 -2.74
CA ILE A 175 0.55 15.35 -3.66
C ILE A 175 0.29 16.81 -4.02
N ASP A 176 -0.95 17.14 -4.39
CA ASP A 176 -1.33 18.48 -4.82
C ASP A 176 -1.34 19.45 -3.63
N ARG A 177 -1.70 18.97 -2.44
CA ARG A 177 -1.85 19.78 -1.22
C ARG A 177 -1.23 19.07 0.00
N PRO A 178 0.10 19.08 0.16
CA PRO A 178 0.78 18.34 1.23
C PRO A 178 0.58 18.91 2.64
N ARG A 179 0.00 20.12 2.77
CA ARG A 179 -0.34 20.76 4.06
C ARG A 179 0.86 20.86 5.02
N GLY A 180 2.07 21.04 4.48
CA GLY A 180 3.33 21.13 5.24
C GLY A 180 3.98 19.78 5.58
N MET A 181 3.30 18.66 5.32
CA MET A 181 3.87 17.32 5.47
C MET A 181 4.83 17.01 4.32
N ALA A 182 5.93 16.31 4.59
CA ALA A 182 6.65 15.61 3.55
C ALA A 182 5.89 14.35 3.11
N TYR A 183 6.16 13.82 1.92
CA TYR A 183 5.55 12.56 1.51
C TYR A 183 6.44 11.71 0.61
N LEU A 184 6.21 10.40 0.65
CA LEU A 184 6.68 9.45 -0.35
C LEU A 184 5.60 8.39 -0.54
N VAL A 185 4.94 8.40 -1.69
CA VAL A 185 3.77 7.55 -1.97
C VAL A 185 3.90 6.86 -3.32
N VAL A 186 3.33 5.66 -3.41
CA VAL A 186 3.14 4.96 -4.68
C VAL A 186 1.78 5.37 -5.24
N GLN A 187 1.77 6.22 -6.27
CA GLN A 187 0.57 6.71 -6.94
C GLN A 187 -0.31 5.57 -7.47
N GLY A 188 0.29 4.39 -7.71
CA GLY A 188 -0.35 3.26 -8.37
C GLY A 188 -0.51 3.56 -9.86
N ARG A 189 -0.85 2.53 -10.63
CA ARG A 189 -1.19 2.66 -12.05
C ARG A 189 -2.72 2.80 -12.12
N PRO A 190 -3.29 3.98 -12.41
CA PRO A 190 -4.71 4.08 -12.68
C PRO A 190 -5.05 3.08 -13.80
N GLY A 191 -6.09 2.27 -13.61
CA GLY A 191 -6.56 1.35 -14.65
C GLY A 191 -5.84 0.00 -14.70
N ALA A 192 -4.52 -0.10 -14.55
CA ALA A 192 -3.79 -1.30 -15.00
C ALA A 192 -4.24 -2.68 -14.50
N ILE A 193 -4.63 -2.80 -13.23
CA ILE A 193 -5.14 -4.07 -12.70
C ILE A 193 -6.63 -4.28 -13.05
N ASP A 194 -7.41 -3.19 -13.18
CA ASP A 194 -8.77 -3.27 -13.72
C ASP A 194 -8.75 -3.59 -15.22
N ASP A 195 -7.92 -2.90 -15.99
CA ASP A 195 -7.62 -3.13 -17.40
C ASP A 195 -7.14 -4.56 -17.62
N PHE A 196 -6.22 -5.06 -16.78
CA PHE A 196 -5.77 -6.45 -16.81
C PHE A 196 -6.94 -7.43 -16.60
N TYR A 197 -7.79 -7.21 -15.58
CA TYR A 197 -8.94 -8.08 -15.35
C TYR A 197 -10.04 -7.91 -16.40
N ARG A 198 -10.20 -6.72 -16.98
CA ARG A 198 -11.13 -6.46 -18.07
C ARG A 198 -10.68 -7.18 -19.34
N GLU A 199 -9.42 -7.02 -19.73
CA GLU A 199 -8.82 -7.72 -20.87
C GLU A 199 -8.84 -9.25 -20.67
N SER A 200 -8.54 -9.71 -19.45
CA SER A 200 -8.61 -11.14 -19.11
C SER A 200 -10.04 -11.67 -19.22
N ALA A 201 -11.03 -10.93 -18.72
CA ALA A 201 -12.44 -11.29 -18.84
C ALA A 201 -12.88 -11.29 -20.31
N ASP A 202 -12.49 -10.29 -21.11
CA ASP A 202 -12.82 -10.21 -22.54
C ASP A 202 -12.23 -11.39 -23.32
N ARG A 203 -10.99 -11.79 -23.01
CA ARG A 203 -10.37 -12.99 -23.60
C ARG A 203 -11.13 -14.25 -23.24
N ILE A 204 -11.52 -14.42 -21.98
CA ILE A 204 -12.32 -15.57 -21.51
C ILE A 204 -13.69 -15.57 -22.19
N ALA A 205 -14.37 -14.42 -22.24
CA ALA A 205 -15.66 -14.25 -22.90
C ALA A 205 -15.59 -14.66 -24.38
N ALA A 206 -14.53 -14.28 -25.10
CA ALA A 206 -14.33 -14.71 -26.49
C ALA A 206 -14.20 -16.23 -26.65
N HIS A 207 -13.69 -16.96 -25.64
CA HIS A 207 -13.70 -18.41 -25.64
C HIS A 207 -15.10 -18.99 -25.35
N LEU A 208 -15.82 -18.41 -24.39
CA LEU A 208 -17.18 -18.83 -24.02
C LEU A 208 -18.19 -18.55 -25.15
N ASP A 209 -18.14 -17.37 -25.77
CA ASP A 209 -18.96 -16.99 -26.93
C ASP A 209 -18.72 -17.91 -28.14
N ALA A 210 -17.52 -18.49 -28.26
CA ALA A 210 -17.18 -19.48 -29.28
C ALA A 210 -17.63 -20.92 -28.91
N GLY A 211 -18.43 -21.08 -27.85
CA GLY A 211 -18.97 -22.37 -27.40
C GLY A 211 -17.96 -23.27 -26.68
N ARG A 212 -16.82 -22.75 -26.21
CA ARG A 212 -15.82 -23.52 -25.44
C ARG A 212 -16.07 -23.37 -23.95
N ASN A 213 -15.73 -24.40 -23.19
CA ASN A 213 -15.64 -24.32 -21.74
C ASN A 213 -14.26 -23.78 -21.33
N VAL A 214 -14.21 -22.89 -20.34
CA VAL A 214 -12.98 -22.34 -19.77
C VAL A 214 -12.90 -22.72 -18.30
N ALA A 215 -11.79 -23.33 -17.88
CA ALA A 215 -11.51 -23.63 -16.48
C ALA A 215 -10.55 -22.58 -15.91
N LEU A 216 -10.94 -21.92 -14.81
CA LEU A 216 -10.07 -21.05 -14.03
C LEU A 216 -9.63 -21.80 -12.79
N LEU A 217 -8.32 -22.03 -12.66
CA LEU A 217 -7.74 -22.65 -11.48
C LEU A 217 -7.49 -21.58 -10.42
N ALA A 218 -8.02 -21.79 -9.22
CA ALA A 218 -7.78 -20.96 -8.05
C ALA A 218 -7.10 -21.80 -6.97
N GLU A 219 -6.06 -21.26 -6.36
CA GLU A 219 -5.46 -21.84 -5.16
C GLU A 219 -6.29 -21.41 -3.94
N GLY A 220 -6.90 -22.37 -3.24
CA GLY A 220 -7.82 -22.10 -2.12
C GLY A 220 -9.28 -21.86 -2.56
N ASP A 221 -10.06 -21.21 -1.70
CA ASP A 221 -11.47 -20.94 -1.98
C ASP A 221 -11.62 -19.79 -3.00
N PRO A 222 -12.21 -20.03 -4.19
CA PRO A 222 -12.33 -19.01 -5.24
C PRO A 222 -13.24 -17.83 -4.87
N LEU A 223 -14.09 -17.96 -3.84
CA LEU A 223 -14.98 -16.89 -3.37
C LEU A 223 -14.45 -16.14 -2.16
N PHE A 224 -13.31 -16.57 -1.58
CA PHE A 224 -12.74 -15.96 -0.38
C PHE A 224 -11.36 -15.35 -0.69
N TYR A 225 -11.32 -14.02 -0.84
CA TYR A 225 -10.10 -13.25 -1.15
C TYR A 225 -9.30 -13.72 -2.38
N SER A 226 -9.97 -14.38 -3.34
CA SER A 226 -9.34 -14.89 -4.56
C SER A 226 -9.47 -13.90 -5.72
N SER A 227 -8.45 -13.88 -6.59
CA SER A 227 -8.47 -13.15 -7.86
C SER A 227 -9.59 -13.62 -8.80
N TYR A 228 -10.09 -14.85 -8.62
CA TYR A 228 -11.24 -15.38 -9.35
C TYR A 228 -12.49 -14.49 -9.19
N MET A 229 -12.68 -13.85 -8.04
CA MET A 229 -13.83 -12.96 -7.80
C MET A 229 -13.92 -11.83 -8.85
N HIS A 230 -12.78 -11.38 -9.40
CA HIS A 230 -12.76 -10.39 -10.48
C HIS A 230 -13.32 -10.92 -11.79
N MET A 231 -13.10 -12.20 -12.10
CA MET A 231 -13.66 -12.88 -13.28
C MET A 231 -15.12 -13.23 -13.05
N HIS A 232 -15.44 -13.74 -11.85
CA HIS A 232 -16.80 -14.14 -11.47
C HIS A 232 -17.76 -12.98 -11.66
N THR A 233 -17.52 -11.84 -11.01
CA THR A 233 -18.39 -10.66 -11.11
C THR A 233 -18.56 -10.11 -12.53
N ARG A 234 -17.58 -10.30 -13.42
CA ARG A 234 -17.62 -9.77 -14.81
C ARG A 234 -18.21 -10.74 -15.82
N LEU A 235 -18.14 -12.05 -15.57
CA LEU A 235 -18.54 -13.07 -16.53
C LEU A 235 -19.89 -13.69 -16.17
N THR A 236 -20.26 -13.80 -14.89
CA THR A 236 -21.46 -14.55 -14.48
C THR A 236 -22.78 -13.83 -14.71
N GLU A 237 -22.74 -12.55 -15.09
CA GLU A 237 -23.92 -11.88 -15.65
C GLU A 237 -24.27 -12.39 -17.06
N ARG A 238 -23.30 -12.99 -17.76
CA ARG A 238 -23.39 -13.36 -19.18
C ARG A 238 -23.25 -14.86 -19.44
N PHE A 239 -22.55 -15.57 -18.57
CA PHE A 239 -22.18 -16.98 -18.76
C PHE A 239 -22.40 -17.77 -17.47
N ASP A 240 -22.81 -19.02 -17.60
CA ASP A 240 -22.92 -19.92 -16.45
C ASP A 240 -21.54 -20.24 -15.88
N ALA A 241 -21.40 -20.14 -14.56
CA ALA A 241 -20.19 -20.54 -13.85
C ALA A 241 -20.53 -21.57 -12.76
N VAL A 242 -19.74 -22.64 -12.72
CA VAL A 242 -19.84 -23.69 -11.71
C VAL A 242 -18.52 -23.76 -10.96
N ILE A 243 -18.61 -23.72 -9.62
CA ILE A 243 -17.44 -23.94 -8.75
C ILE A 243 -17.29 -25.43 -8.52
N VAL A 244 -16.14 -25.98 -8.92
CA VAL A 244 -15.80 -27.38 -8.72
C VAL A 244 -14.75 -27.47 -7.60
N PRO A 245 -15.11 -27.88 -6.38
CA PRO A 245 -14.14 -28.06 -5.31
C PRO A 245 -13.28 -29.32 -5.56
N GLY A 246 -11.96 -29.22 -5.36
CA GLY A 246 -11.08 -30.40 -5.30
C GLY A 246 -9.98 -30.52 -6.36
N VAL A 247 -9.35 -29.41 -6.76
CA VAL A 247 -7.99 -29.44 -7.33
C VAL A 247 -7.00 -29.06 -6.24
#